data_AF-A0A9P3K7D7-F1
#
_entry.id   AF-A0A9P3K7D7-F1
#
_cell.length_a   1.000
_cell.length_b   1.000
_cell.length_c   1.000
_cell.angle_alpha   90.00
_cell.angle_beta   90.00
_cell.angle_gamma   90.00
#
_symmetry.space_group_name_H-M   'P 1'
#
loop_
_entity.id
_entity.type
_entity.pdbx_description
1 polymer ?
#
loop_
_entity_poly.entity_id
_entity_poly.type
_entity_poly.pdbx_seq_one_letter_code
_entity_poly.pdbx_strand_id
1 'polypeptide(L)'
;LANYYNRFVPQYVKLAAPLTNLLKKNTPYKWEPKHQEALEQLKQALTSTPLLILPDPERDYVIKADASDQAVGAVLMQDQGNGLQPIAYLSKKLHGAELNYPIHDKEALAIIIAFKVWRCYLEGRRTTVYTDHCSLKYLKTQPNLSRRQVRWIDFLETHFHYDIVYKPGHKNKADSLSRPHTSSV
;
A
#
# COMPACT_ATOMS: atom_id res chain seq x y z
N LEU A 1 -7.94 11.60 14.84
CA LEU A 1 -8.70 10.34 14.67
C LEU A 1 -8.52 9.69 13.30
N ALA A 2 -8.78 10.38 12.18
CA ALA A 2 -8.71 9.75 10.84
C ALA A 2 -7.35 9.09 10.52
N ASN A 3 -6.24 9.67 10.98
CA ASN A 3 -4.91 9.08 10.78
C ASN A 3 -4.71 7.75 11.55
N TYR A 4 -5.43 7.52 12.65
CA TYR A 4 -5.39 6.24 13.39
C TYR A 4 -6.11 5.12 12.60
N TYR A 5 -7.15 5.49 11.86
CA TYR A 5 -7.92 4.57 11.04
C TYR A 5 -7.42 4.48 9.59
N ASN A 6 -6.28 5.09 9.26
CA ASN A 6 -5.74 5.05 7.91
C ASN A 6 -5.49 3.62 7.41
N ARG A 7 -5.20 2.68 8.33
CA ARG A 7 -5.00 1.26 8.04
C ARG A 7 -6.26 0.53 7.58
N PHE A 8 -7.42 1.17 7.68
CA PHE A 8 -8.68 0.62 7.21
C PHE A 8 -9.14 1.27 5.89
N VAL A 9 -8.51 2.37 5.47
CA VAL A 9 -8.94 3.14 4.29
C VAL A 9 -7.94 2.95 3.14
N PRO A 10 -8.38 2.40 1.99
CA PRO A 10 -7.53 2.29 0.81
C PRO A 10 -7.10 3.68 0.32
N GLN A 11 -5.81 3.82 -0.04
CA GLN A 11 -5.23 5.06 -0.58
C GLN A 11 -5.46 6.31 0.29
N TYR A 12 -5.55 6.16 1.62
CA TYR A 12 -5.82 7.24 2.58
C TYR A 12 -4.98 8.51 2.34
N VAL A 13 -3.68 8.39 2.04
CA VAL A 13 -2.81 9.56 1.82
C VAL A 13 -3.27 10.40 0.64
N LYS A 14 -3.77 9.76 -0.43
CA LYS A 14 -4.27 10.45 -1.62
C LYS A 14 -5.56 11.19 -1.31
N LEU A 15 -6.49 10.53 -0.61
CA LEU A 15 -7.76 11.13 -0.18
C LEU A 15 -7.55 12.28 0.80
N ALA A 16 -6.63 12.13 1.75
CA ALA A 16 -6.30 13.16 2.74
C ALA A 16 -5.35 14.24 2.20
N ALA A 17 -4.83 14.14 0.98
CA ALA A 17 -3.86 15.08 0.43
C ALA A 17 -4.39 16.53 0.37
N PRO A 18 -5.62 16.81 -0.10
CA PRO A 18 -6.18 18.18 -0.10
C PRO A 18 -6.26 18.77 1.30
N LEU A 19 -6.70 17.97 2.28
CA LEU A 19 -6.85 18.41 3.68
C LEU A 19 -5.50 18.65 4.35
N THR A 20 -4.53 17.74 4.16
CA THR A 20 -3.19 17.89 4.72
C THR A 20 -2.40 19.04 4.08
N ASN A 21 -2.70 19.40 2.83
CA ASN A 21 -2.10 20.56 2.18
C ASN A 21 -2.55 21.88 2.83
N LEU A 22 -3.78 21.98 3.35
CA LEU A 22 -4.24 23.16 4.10
C LEU A 22 -3.48 23.38 5.42
N LEU A 23 -2.84 22.33 5.96
CA LEU A 23 -2.10 22.39 7.21
C LEU A 23 -0.61 22.74 7.02
N LYS A 24 -0.16 22.98 5.78
CA LYS A 24 1.23 23.33 5.49
C LYS A 24 1.53 24.77 5.95
N LYS A 25 2.74 24.96 6.47
CA LYS A 25 3.24 26.29 6.84
C LYS A 25 3.19 27.23 5.62
N ASN A 26 2.81 28.48 5.84
CA ASN A 26 2.66 29.52 4.81
C ASN A 26 1.58 29.25 3.74
N THR A 27 0.63 28.34 4.00
CA THR A 27 -0.53 28.15 3.10
C THR A 27 -1.73 28.92 3.67
N PRO A 28 -2.36 29.84 2.91
CA PRO A 28 -3.57 30.51 3.36
C PRO A 28 -4.69 29.49 3.51
N TYR A 29 -5.35 29.49 4.67
CA TYR A 29 -6.45 28.58 4.94
C TYR A 29 -7.67 29.01 4.13
N LYS A 30 -7.93 28.31 3.02
CA LYS A 30 -9.08 28.56 2.15
C LYS A 30 -9.82 27.25 1.86
N TRP A 31 -11.02 27.13 2.41
CA TRP A 31 -11.86 25.96 2.22
C TRP A 31 -12.61 26.03 0.88
N GLU A 32 -12.05 25.38 -0.13
CA GLU A 32 -12.65 25.18 -1.46
C GLU A 32 -13.44 23.85 -1.57
N PRO A 33 -14.33 23.70 -2.57
CA PRO A 33 -15.17 22.50 -2.75
C PRO A 33 -14.40 21.16 -2.76
N LYS A 34 -13.19 21.14 -3.33
CA LYS A 34 -12.30 19.95 -3.35
C LYS A 34 -11.95 19.43 -1.94
N HIS A 35 -11.91 20.30 -0.94
CA HIS A 35 -11.63 19.91 0.44
C HIS A 35 -12.87 19.29 1.09
N GLN A 36 -14.06 19.83 0.79
CA GLN A 36 -15.32 19.27 1.24
C GLN A 36 -15.54 17.87 0.65
N GLU A 37 -15.27 17.72 -0.65
CA GLU A 37 -15.33 16.42 -1.32
C GLU A 37 -14.36 15.41 -0.71
N ALA A 38 -13.10 15.80 -0.50
CA ALA A 38 -12.10 14.94 0.15
C ALA A 38 -12.51 14.53 1.58
N LEU A 39 -13.10 15.45 2.34
CA LEU A 39 -13.60 15.15 3.69
C LEU A 39 -14.76 14.15 3.65
N GLU A 40 -15.70 14.32 2.71
CA GLU A 40 -16.87 13.44 2.60
C GLU A 40 -16.49 12.05 2.09
N GLN A 41 -15.58 11.97 1.11
CA GLN A 41 -15.00 10.69 0.66
C GLN A 41 -14.28 9.96 1.80
N LEU A 42 -13.55 10.68 2.67
CA LEU A 42 -12.91 10.08 3.84
C LEU A 42 -13.92 9.57 4.86
N LYS A 43 -14.99 10.32 5.14
CA LYS A 43 -16.07 9.86 6.03
C LYS A 43 -16.77 8.63 5.47
N GLN A 44 -17.08 8.64 4.17
CA GLN A 44 -17.67 7.49 3.49
C GLN A 44 -16.73 6.29 3.59
N ALA A 45 -15.46 6.42 3.23
CA ALA A 45 -14.51 5.30 3.30
C ALA A 45 -14.30 4.76 4.73
N LEU A 46 -14.43 5.61 5.76
CA LEU A 46 -14.38 5.21 7.17
C LEU A 46 -15.67 4.57 7.69
N THR A 47 -16.79 4.73 6.98
CA THR A 47 -18.11 4.20 7.38
C THR A 47 -18.57 3.03 6.51
N SER A 48 -18.09 2.94 5.27
CA SER A 48 -18.32 1.85 4.30
C SER A 48 -17.15 0.87 4.24
N THR A 49 -16.26 0.92 5.23
CA THR A 49 -14.97 0.26 5.21
C THR A 49 -15.13 -1.24 4.95
N PRO A 50 -14.41 -1.81 3.96
CA PRO A 50 -14.49 -3.25 3.71
C PRO A 50 -14.15 -3.99 4.99
N LEU A 51 -14.91 -5.06 5.27
CA LEU A 51 -14.70 -5.92 6.44
C LEU A 51 -13.25 -6.41 6.45
N LEU A 52 -12.40 -5.75 7.25
CA LEU A 52 -11.08 -6.28 7.52
C LEU A 52 -11.27 -7.55 8.32
N ILE A 53 -10.60 -8.61 7.89
CA ILE A 53 -10.59 -9.86 8.62
C ILE A 53 -9.50 -9.83 9.69
N LEU A 54 -9.73 -10.55 10.79
CA LEU A 54 -8.68 -10.81 11.77
C LEU A 54 -7.65 -11.76 11.16
N PRO A 55 -6.34 -11.53 11.35
CA PRO A 55 -5.32 -12.43 10.83
C PRO A 55 -5.39 -13.80 11.51
N ASP A 56 -5.29 -14.86 10.72
CA ASP A 56 -5.09 -16.23 11.18
C ASP A 56 -3.57 -16.52 11.15
N PRO A 57 -2.93 -16.74 12.32
CA PRO A 57 -1.49 -16.99 12.38
C PRO A 57 -1.05 -18.21 11.57
N GLU A 58 -1.91 -19.20 11.35
CA GLU A 58 -1.55 -20.46 10.70
C GLU A 58 -1.63 -20.43 9.18
N ARG A 59 -1.95 -19.27 8.60
CA ARG A 59 -2.10 -19.10 7.15
C ARG A 59 -1.10 -18.10 6.59
N ASP A 60 -0.71 -18.34 5.35
CA ASP A 60 0.20 -17.48 4.61
C ASP A 60 -0.42 -16.12 4.30
N TYR A 61 0.45 -15.11 4.17
CA TYR A 61 0.03 -13.75 3.87
C TYR A 61 0.25 -13.39 2.40
N VAL A 62 -0.56 -12.44 1.93
CA VAL A 62 -0.40 -11.83 0.62
C VAL A 62 -0.26 -10.32 0.78
N ILE A 63 0.76 -9.75 0.16
CA ILE A 63 0.95 -8.30 0.06
C ILE A 63 0.69 -7.88 -1.38
N LYS A 64 -0.15 -6.86 -1.55
CA LYS A 64 -0.25 -6.12 -2.82
C LYS A 64 0.33 -4.73 -2.59
N ALA A 65 1.38 -4.37 -3.32
CA ALA A 65 2.01 -3.06 -3.20
C ALA A 65 1.83 -2.25 -4.48
N ASP A 66 1.73 -0.93 -4.32
CA ASP A 66 1.55 0.03 -5.40
C ASP A 66 2.28 1.35 -5.04
N ALA A 67 2.73 2.08 -6.04
CA ALA A 67 3.38 3.36 -5.87
C ALA A 67 2.90 4.40 -6.88
N SER A 68 2.90 5.64 -6.43
CA SER A 68 2.68 6.82 -7.26
C SER A 68 3.82 7.80 -7.06
N ASP A 69 3.82 8.89 -7.82
CA ASP A 69 4.86 9.90 -7.70
C ASP A 69 4.94 10.55 -6.31
N GLN A 70 3.83 10.59 -5.57
CA GLN A 70 3.69 11.33 -4.32
C GLN A 70 3.54 10.43 -3.09
N ALA A 71 3.14 9.18 -3.26
CA ALA A 71 2.82 8.28 -2.17
C ALA A 71 3.01 6.82 -2.58
N VAL A 72 3.26 5.98 -1.58
CA VAL A 72 3.30 4.52 -1.71
C VAL A 72 2.18 3.91 -0.88
N GLY A 73 1.69 2.75 -1.31
CA GLY A 73 0.64 2.03 -0.62
C GLY A 73 0.87 0.52 -0.67
N ALA A 74 0.28 -0.18 0.30
CA ALA A 74 0.20 -1.63 0.26
C ALA A 74 -1.07 -2.11 0.96
N VAL A 75 -1.46 -3.35 0.66
CA VAL A 75 -2.54 -4.05 1.36
C VAL A 75 -2.03 -5.42 1.79
N LEU A 76 -2.15 -5.70 3.08
CA LEU A 76 -1.97 -7.03 3.66
C LEU A 76 -3.30 -7.77 3.52
N MET A 77 -3.25 -8.96 2.95
CA MET A 77 -4.41 -9.81 2.68
C MET A 77 -4.11 -11.25 3.11
N GLN A 78 -5.17 -12.02 3.34
CA GLN A 78 -5.09 -13.44 3.61
C GLN A 78 -6.32 -14.15 3.05
N ASP A 79 -6.16 -15.41 2.67
CA ASP A 79 -7.27 -16.26 2.27
C ASP A 79 -7.62 -17.23 3.40
N GLN A 80 -8.77 -17.00 4.04
CA GLN A 80 -9.29 -17.83 5.13
C GLN A 80 -10.34 -18.85 4.66
N GLY A 81 -10.45 -19.09 3.35
CA GLY A 81 -11.43 -20.00 2.73
C GLY A 81 -12.51 -19.27 1.92
N ASN A 82 -12.51 -17.94 1.92
CA ASN A 82 -13.45 -17.09 1.18
C ASN A 82 -12.76 -16.22 0.11
N GLY A 83 -11.54 -16.61 -0.30
CA GLY A 83 -10.70 -15.80 -1.17
C GLY A 83 -9.90 -14.74 -0.42
N LEU A 84 -9.09 -13.98 -1.15
CA LEU A 84 -8.23 -12.95 -0.57
C LEU A 84 -9.02 -11.78 0.01
N GLN A 85 -8.96 -11.64 1.33
CA GLN A 85 -9.60 -10.57 2.08
C GLN A 85 -8.55 -9.68 2.76
N PRO A 86 -8.78 -8.36 2.87
CA PRO A 86 -7.83 -7.44 3.47
C PRO A 86 -7.78 -7.60 5.00
N ILE A 87 -6.57 -7.54 5.56
CA ILE A 87 -6.28 -7.49 7.00
C ILE A 87 -5.87 -6.07 7.41
N ALA A 88 -5.10 -5.40 6.55
CA ALA A 88 -4.63 -4.04 6.81
C ALA A 88 -4.26 -3.32 5.51
N TYR A 89 -4.49 -2.02 5.48
CA TYR A 89 -4.01 -1.11 4.46
C TYR A 89 -2.81 -0.31 4.98
N LEU A 90 -1.92 0.06 4.08
CA LEU A 90 -0.79 0.94 4.33
C LEU A 90 -0.82 2.04 3.28
N SER A 91 -0.61 3.28 3.71
CA SER A 91 -0.44 4.41 2.82
C SER A 91 0.56 5.38 3.43
N LYS A 92 1.63 5.71 2.71
CA LYS A 92 2.70 6.61 3.17
C LYS A 92 2.98 7.66 2.10
N LYS A 93 2.93 8.93 2.49
CA LYS A 93 3.38 10.05 1.65
C LYS A 93 4.90 10.04 1.54
N LEU A 94 5.42 10.21 0.33
CA LEU A 94 6.85 10.31 0.08
C LEU A 94 7.37 11.71 0.46
N HIS A 95 8.58 11.77 1.01
CA HIS A 95 9.20 13.04 1.42
C HIS A 95 10.68 13.12 1.02
N GLY A 96 11.16 14.35 0.81
CA GLY A 96 12.57 14.63 0.54
C GLY A 96 13.10 13.83 -0.65
N ALA A 97 14.18 13.08 -0.43
CA ALA A 97 14.81 12.27 -1.48
C ALA A 97 13.86 11.21 -2.08
N GLU A 98 12.91 10.68 -1.31
CA GLU A 98 11.99 9.62 -1.77
C GLU A 98 11.12 10.07 -2.97
N LEU A 99 10.81 11.37 -3.06
CA LEU A 99 10.05 11.94 -4.17
C LEU A 99 10.80 11.86 -5.51
N ASN A 100 12.12 11.91 -5.45
CA ASN A 100 13.01 11.90 -6.61
C ASN A 100 13.43 10.49 -7.03
N TYR A 101 12.92 9.45 -6.35
CA TYR A 101 13.23 8.08 -6.73
C TYR A 101 12.57 7.75 -8.07
N PRO A 102 13.25 6.99 -8.94
CA PRO A 102 12.59 6.40 -10.09
C PRO A 102 11.37 5.58 -9.65
N ILE A 103 10.36 5.47 -10.51
CA ILE A 103 9.11 4.76 -10.19
C ILE A 103 9.37 3.33 -9.68
N HIS A 104 10.31 2.62 -10.29
CA HIS A 104 10.73 1.28 -9.88
C HIS A 104 11.26 1.21 -8.44
N ASP A 105 12.00 2.23 -8.01
CA ASP A 105 12.52 2.33 -6.64
C ASP A 105 11.42 2.75 -5.66
N LYS A 106 10.40 3.49 -6.10
CA LYS A 106 9.21 3.81 -5.30
C LYS A 106 8.34 2.58 -5.06
N GLU A 107 8.17 1.72 -6.08
CA GLU A 107 7.46 0.44 -5.95
C GLU A 107 8.21 -0.52 -5.01
N ALA A 108 9.54 -0.61 -5.15
CA ALA A 108 10.36 -1.37 -4.21
C ALA A 108 10.27 -0.82 -2.77
N LEU A 109 10.29 0.51 -2.63
CA LEU A 109 10.10 1.17 -1.34
C LEU A 109 8.74 0.83 -0.71
N ALA A 110 7.66 0.75 -1.49
CA ALA A 110 6.34 0.36 -0.99
C ALA A 110 6.37 -1.01 -0.31
N ILE A 111 7.04 -1.99 -0.94
CA ILE A 111 7.20 -3.34 -0.42
C ILE A 111 8.05 -3.33 0.86
N ILE A 112 9.20 -2.63 0.84
CA ILE A 112 10.06 -2.53 2.03
C ILE A 112 9.34 -1.92 3.22
N ILE A 113 8.52 -0.88 3.01
CA ILE A 113 7.74 -0.28 4.09
C ILE A 113 6.67 -1.26 4.58
N ALA A 114 6.00 -2.00 3.69
CA ALA A 114 5.02 -3.02 4.07
C ALA A 114 5.63 -4.07 5.01
N PHE A 115 6.79 -4.63 4.64
CA PHE A 115 7.51 -5.59 5.49
C PHE A 115 7.97 -4.99 6.83
N LYS A 116 8.41 -3.73 6.85
CA LYS A 116 8.77 -3.05 8.11
C LYS A 116 7.57 -2.84 9.04
N VAL A 117 6.45 -2.40 8.49
CA VAL A 117 5.24 -2.08 9.27
C VAL A 117 4.57 -3.35 9.77
N TRP A 118 4.50 -4.39 8.94
CA TRP A 118 3.82 -5.66 9.26
C TRP A 118 4.78 -6.76 9.70
N ARG A 119 5.97 -6.40 10.18
CA ARG A 119 6.98 -7.34 10.67
C ARG A 119 6.40 -8.38 11.63
N CYS A 120 5.53 -7.96 12.54
CA CYS A 120 4.85 -8.83 13.51
C CYS A 120 3.95 -9.91 12.90
N TYR A 121 3.47 -9.72 11.67
CA TYR A 121 2.66 -10.71 10.95
C TYR A 121 3.53 -11.61 10.05
N LEU A 122 4.58 -11.05 9.47
CA LEU A 122 5.29 -11.64 8.33
C LEU A 122 6.55 -12.41 8.73
N GLU A 123 7.17 -12.09 9.87
CA GLU A 123 8.35 -12.85 10.33
C GLU A 123 7.98 -14.31 10.64
N GLY A 124 8.77 -15.23 10.09
CA GLY A 124 8.55 -16.67 10.26
C GLY A 124 7.38 -17.24 9.46
N ARG A 125 6.69 -16.45 8.63
CA ARG A 125 5.58 -16.90 7.78
C ARG A 125 5.87 -16.67 6.30
N ARG A 126 5.36 -17.55 5.45
CA ARG A 126 5.52 -17.38 4.01
C ARG A 126 4.60 -16.26 3.52
N THR A 127 5.16 -15.38 2.71
CA THR A 127 4.46 -14.21 2.20
C THR A 127 4.57 -14.12 0.69
N THR A 128 3.44 -14.03 -0.01
CA THR A 128 3.43 -13.77 -1.46
C THR A 128 3.25 -12.27 -1.72
N VAL A 129 4.15 -11.66 -2.46
CA VAL A 129 4.08 -10.26 -2.85
C VAL A 129 3.63 -10.15 -4.30
N TYR A 130 2.45 -9.59 -4.54
CA TYR A 130 2.01 -9.19 -5.86
C TYR A 130 2.42 -7.74 -6.14
N THR A 131 3.05 -7.56 -7.30
CA THR A 131 3.44 -6.24 -7.78
C THR A 131 3.35 -6.21 -9.31
N ASP A 132 3.00 -5.05 -9.85
CA ASP A 132 3.12 -4.72 -11.27
C ASP A 132 4.55 -4.27 -11.64
N HIS A 133 5.50 -4.47 -10.73
CA HIS A 133 6.91 -4.16 -10.88
C HIS A 133 7.77 -5.41 -11.12
N CYS A 134 8.24 -5.59 -12.35
CA CYS A 134 9.06 -6.76 -12.70
C CYS A 134 10.47 -6.66 -12.10
N SER A 135 10.98 -5.45 -11.81
CA SER A 135 12.39 -5.25 -11.46
C SER A 135 12.77 -5.81 -10.09
N LEU A 136 11.83 -6.00 -9.18
CA LEU A 136 12.11 -6.65 -7.89
C LEU A 136 12.45 -8.14 -8.05
N LYS A 137 11.85 -8.81 -9.04
CA LYS A 137 12.23 -10.16 -9.45
C LYS A 137 13.69 -10.21 -9.92
N TYR A 138 14.16 -9.14 -10.54
CA TYR A 138 15.50 -9.00 -11.08
C TYR A 138 16.47 -8.23 -10.17
N LEU A 139 16.01 -7.72 -9.01
CA LEU A 139 16.85 -6.96 -8.08
C LEU A 139 18.00 -7.84 -7.57
N LYS A 140 17.75 -9.15 -7.45
CA LYS A 140 18.77 -10.16 -7.08
C LYS A 140 19.81 -10.39 -8.18
N THR A 141 19.47 -10.12 -9.44
CA THR A 141 20.30 -10.42 -10.61
C THR A 141 20.93 -9.17 -11.24
N GLN A 142 20.66 -7.99 -10.70
CA GLN A 142 21.24 -6.75 -11.21
C GLN A 142 22.73 -6.67 -10.86
N PRO A 143 23.62 -6.41 -11.83
CA PRO A 143 25.06 -6.37 -11.58
C PRO A 143 25.49 -5.18 -10.72
N ASN A 144 24.76 -4.06 -10.78
CA ASN A 144 25.09 -2.83 -10.08
C ASN A 144 23.92 -2.38 -9.20
N LEU A 145 23.94 -2.78 -7.93
CA LEU A 145 22.96 -2.35 -6.94
C LEU A 145 23.44 -1.10 -6.21
N SER A 146 22.52 -0.15 -5.98
CA SER A 146 22.79 0.98 -5.10
C SER A 146 22.94 0.52 -3.64
N ARG A 147 23.71 1.25 -2.82
CA ARG A 147 23.83 0.99 -1.36
C ARG A 147 22.48 0.95 -0.64
N ARG A 148 21.45 1.59 -1.18
CA ARG A 148 20.08 1.54 -0.66
C ARG A 148 19.42 0.21 -0.97
N GLN A 149 19.48 -0.24 -2.23
CA GLN A 149 18.90 -1.51 -2.66
C GLN A 149 19.59 -2.69 -1.96
N VAL A 150 20.91 -2.65 -1.75
CA VAL A 150 21.63 -3.66 -0.96
C VAL A 150 21.05 -3.78 0.44
N ARG A 151 20.87 -2.65 1.15
CA ARG A 151 20.25 -2.65 2.50
C ARG A 151 18.81 -3.13 2.51
N TRP A 152 18.07 -2.93 1.42
CA TRP A 152 16.70 -3.40 1.29
C TRP A 152 16.64 -4.91 1.08
N ILE A 153 17.52 -5.45 0.22
CA ILE A 153 17.64 -6.89 -0.01
C ILE A 153 18.07 -7.58 1.29
N ASP A 154 19.12 -7.09 1.94
CA ASP A 154 19.63 -7.64 3.20
C ASP A 154 18.53 -7.74 4.27
N PHE A 155 17.74 -6.67 4.43
CA PHE A 155 16.58 -6.67 5.33
C PHE A 155 15.52 -7.71 4.97
N LEU A 156 15.22 -7.88 3.67
CA LEU A 156 14.21 -8.83 3.23
C LEU A 156 14.68 -10.29 3.37
N GLU A 157 15.88 -10.60 2.90
CA GLU A 157 16.43 -11.96 2.90
C GLU A 157 16.77 -12.46 4.30
N THR A 158 17.18 -11.58 5.22
CA THR A 158 17.58 -11.98 6.58
C THR A 158 16.37 -12.36 7.45
N HIS A 159 15.22 -11.72 7.23
CA HIS A 159 14.10 -11.78 8.17
C HIS A 159 12.84 -12.47 7.63
N PHE A 160 12.69 -12.61 6.32
CA PHE A 160 11.41 -12.99 5.72
C PHE A 160 11.52 -14.11 4.69
N HIS A 161 10.52 -14.97 4.67
CA HIS A 161 10.31 -15.97 3.63
C HIS A 161 9.25 -15.44 2.67
N TYR A 162 9.66 -14.99 1.48
CA TYR A 162 8.75 -14.34 0.55
C TYR A 162 8.97 -14.74 -0.91
N ASP A 163 7.89 -14.71 -1.68
CA ASP A 163 7.87 -14.92 -3.12
C ASP A 163 7.31 -13.68 -3.81
N ILE A 164 8.01 -13.17 -4.83
CA ILE A 164 7.52 -12.04 -5.64
C ILE A 164 6.87 -12.56 -6.91
N VAL A 165 5.58 -12.26 -7.07
CA VAL A 165 4.79 -12.61 -8.25
C VAL A 165 4.43 -11.35 -9.02
N TYR A 166 5.06 -11.20 -10.18
CA TYR A 166 4.75 -10.12 -11.12
C TYR A 166 3.36 -10.33 -11.75
N LYS A 167 2.49 -9.32 -11.64
CA LYS A 167 1.20 -9.27 -12.36
C LYS A 167 1.10 -7.95 -13.12
N PRO A 168 1.18 -7.94 -14.47
CA PRO A 168 1.13 -6.72 -15.24
C PRO A 168 -0.19 -5.98 -15.02
N GLY A 169 -0.12 -4.67 -14.76
CA GLY A 169 -1.24 -3.83 -14.33
C GLY A 169 -2.49 -3.90 -15.22
N HIS A 170 -2.33 -4.16 -16.52
CA HIS A 170 -3.45 -4.31 -17.47
C HIS A 170 -4.34 -5.55 -17.22
N LYS A 171 -3.89 -6.53 -16.42
CA LYS A 171 -4.70 -7.70 -16.02
C LYS A 171 -5.16 -7.67 -14.56
N ASN A 172 -4.77 -6.67 -13.78
CA ASN A 172 -5.28 -6.49 -12.42
C ASN A 172 -6.65 -5.81 -12.49
N LYS A 173 -7.73 -6.60 -12.54
CA LYS A 173 -9.09 -6.17 -12.18
C LYS A 173 -9.20 -5.83 -10.68
N ALA A 174 -8.29 -5.00 -10.17
CA ALA A 174 -8.46 -4.32 -8.88
C ALA A 174 -9.54 -3.22 -8.98
N ASP A 175 -9.99 -2.89 -10.19
CA ASP A 175 -11.17 -2.03 -10.46
C ASP A 175 -12.52 -2.72 -10.16
N SER A 176 -12.50 -3.92 -9.57
CA SER A 176 -13.71 -4.65 -9.16
C SER A 176 -14.02 -4.54 -7.67
N LEU A 177 -13.10 -4.03 -6.84
CA LEU A 177 -13.36 -3.75 -5.42
C LEU A 177 -13.74 -2.29 -5.15
N SER A 178 -13.76 -1.44 -6.19
CA SER A 178 -14.11 -0.02 -6.13
C SER A 178 -15.56 0.30 -6.53
N ARG A 179 -16.35 -0.70 -6.97
CA ARG A 179 -17.73 -0.50 -7.41
C ARG A 179 -18.70 -1.20 -6.46
N PRO A 180 -19.56 -0.47 -5.70
CA PRO A 180 -20.74 -1.11 -5.14
C PRO A 180 -21.56 -1.69 -6.29
N HIS A 181 -21.91 -2.97 -6.20
CA HIS A 181 -22.95 -3.56 -7.04
C HIS A 181 -24.24 -2.77 -6.80
N THR A 182 -24.58 -1.88 -7.73
CA THR A 182 -25.96 -1.43 -7.87
C THR A 182 -26.70 -2.55 -8.58
N SER A 183 -27.43 -3.35 -7.80
CA SER A 183 -28.46 -4.24 -8.32
C SER A 183 -29.58 -3.35 -8.88
N SER A 184 -29.69 -3.32 -10.21
CA SER A 184 -30.90 -2.83 -10.87
C SER A 184 -31.87 -4.00 -11.02
N VAL A 185 -33.09 -3.75 -10.58
CA VAL A 185 -34.29 -4.61 -10.67
C VAL A 185 -34.53 -5.09 -12.10
#